data_AF-A0A926BXG6-F1
#
_entry.id   AF-A0A926BXG6-F1
#
_cell.length_a   1.000
_cell.length_b   1.000
_cell.length_c   1.000
_cell.angle_alpha   90.00
_cell.angle_beta   90.00
_cell.angle_gamma   90.00
#
_symmetry.space_group_name_H-M   'P 1'
#
loop_
_entity.id
_entity.type
_entity.pdbx_description
1 polymer ?
#
loop_
_entity_poly.entity_id
_entity_poly.type
_entity_poly.pdbx_seq_one_letter_code
_entity_poly.pdbx_strand_id
1 'polypeptide(L)' 'MIIAMIAATSVLSSCASGIGTPPPGGPPDTTAPRVVGTIPANGTLNFRGDEVEIEFSEYMNESQTSTHVVVTPIPSR' A
#
# COMPACT_ATOMS: atom_id res chain seq x y z
N MET A 1 32.84 -41.72 21.37
CA MET A 1 31.50 -41.63 20.73
C MET A 1 30.74 -40.36 21.15
N ILE A 2 30.65 -40.04 22.45
CA ILE A 2 29.94 -38.86 22.96
C ILE A 2 30.57 -37.52 22.50
N ILE A 3 31.90 -37.42 22.46
CA ILE A 3 32.60 -36.19 22.00
C ILE A 3 32.33 -35.89 20.51
N ALA A 4 32.26 -36.93 19.68
CA ALA A 4 31.93 -36.78 18.25
C ALA A 4 30.48 -36.33 18.03
N MET A 5 29.55 -36.79 18.88
CA MET A 5 28.15 -36.35 18.85
C MET A 5 27.99 -34.88 19.27
N ILE A 6 28.75 -34.41 20.26
CA ILE A 6 28.74 -33.00 20.71
C ILE A 6 29.39 -32.08 19.67
N ALA A 7 30.45 -32.52 19.00
CA ALA A 7 31.08 -31.77 17.92
C ALA A 7 30.20 -31.67 16.67
N ALA A 8 29.37 -32.69 16.38
CA ALA A 8 28.44 -32.66 15.25
C ALA A 8 27.27 -31.69 15.47
N THR A 9 26.82 -31.49 16.72
CA THR A 9 25.71 -30.57 17.03
C THR A 9 26.10 -29.09 17.06
N SER A 10 27.37 -28.77 17.33
CA SER A 10 27.85 -27.37 17.36
C SER A 10 28.07 -26.74 15.98
N VAL A 11 28.18 -27.54 14.91
CA VAL A 11 28.32 -27.03 13.53
C VAL A 11 26.97 -26.64 12.93
N LEU A 12 25.87 -27.22 13.42
CA LEU A 12 24.50 -26.95 12.96
C LEU A 12 23.89 -25.67 13.57
N SER A 13 24.44 -25.14 14.66
CA SER A 13 23.93 -23.92 15.32
C SER A 13 24.36 -22.61 14.63
N SER A 14 25.25 -22.67 13.64
CA SER A 14 25.72 -21.49 12.90
C SER A 14 24.85 -21.14 11.68
N CYS A 15 23.79 -21.91 11.38
CA CYS A 15 22.96 -21.69 10.19
C CYS A 15 21.80 -20.68 10.40
N ALA A 16 21.72 -20.03 11.55
CA ALA A 16 20.73 -18.98 11.82
C ALA A 16 21.31 -17.90 12.75
N SER A 17 22.48 -17.37 12.41
CA SER A 17 23.00 -16.18 13.08
C SER A 17 22.17 -14.97 12.66
N GLY A 18 21.12 -14.65 13.42
CA GLY A 18 20.42 -13.35 13.40
C GLY A 18 21.29 -12.17 13.88
N ILE A 19 22.60 -12.22 13.59
CA ILE A 19 23.64 -11.25 13.98
C ILE A 19 23.92 -10.26 12.82
N GLY A 20 23.36 -10.49 11.63
CA GLY A 20 23.31 -9.46 10.59
C GLY A 20 22.13 -8.52 10.86
N THR A 21 22.36 -7.21 10.85
CA THR A 21 21.28 -6.25 10.62
C THR A 21 20.51 -6.70 9.38
N PRO A 22 19.17 -6.79 9.43
CA PRO A 22 18.38 -7.00 8.23
C PRO A 22 18.87 -6.04 7.15
N PRO A 23 19.02 -6.49 5.89
CA PRO A 23 19.34 -5.56 4.83
C PRO A 23 18.34 -4.40 4.89
N PRO A 24 18.80 -3.15 4.75
CA PRO A 24 17.88 -2.01 4.74
C PRO A 24 16.81 -2.26 3.68
N GLY A 25 15.58 -1.88 3.99
CA GLY A 25 14.47 -2.00 3.05
C GLY A 25 14.73 -1.21 1.76
N GLY A 26 13.81 -1.35 0.81
CA GLY A 26 13.82 -0.51 -0.39
C GLY A 26 13.70 0.99 -0.06
N PRO A 27 13.98 1.87 -1.04
CA PRO A 27 13.72 3.29 -0.90
C PRO A 27 12.26 3.55 -0.47
N PRO A 28 11.99 4.64 0.26
CA PRO A 28 10.63 5.07 0.54
C PRO A 28 9.82 5.25 -0.75
N ASP A 29 8.54 4.92 -0.69
CA ASP A 29 7.64 5.27 -1.79
C ASP A 29 7.46 6.79 -1.87
N THR A 30 7.61 7.32 -3.07
CA THR A 30 7.50 8.75 -3.37
C THR A 30 6.60 9.00 -4.58
N THR A 31 6.05 7.94 -5.19
CA THR A 31 5.21 8.06 -6.37
C THR A 31 3.79 8.41 -5.93
N ALA A 32 3.21 9.44 -6.54
CA ALA A 32 1.83 9.79 -6.27
C ALA A 32 0.86 8.87 -7.03
N PRO A 33 -0.30 8.51 -6.43
CA PRO A 33 -1.37 7.78 -7.08
C PRO A 33 -1.96 8.59 -8.24
N ARG A 34 -2.51 7.89 -9.23
CA ARG A 34 -3.18 8.50 -10.38
C ARG A 34 -4.62 8.02 -10.48
N VAL A 35 -5.51 8.91 -10.94
CA VAL A 35 -6.88 8.52 -11.30
C VAL A 35 -6.83 7.66 -12.55
N VAL A 36 -7.40 6.46 -12.48
CA VAL A 36 -7.49 5.51 -13.60
C VAL A 36 -8.91 5.41 -14.17
N GLY A 37 -9.92 5.81 -13.41
CA GLY A 37 -11.31 5.81 -13.83
C GLY A 37 -12.20 6.72 -12.97
N THR A 38 -13.32 7.16 -13.55
CA THR A 38 -14.37 7.87 -12.82
C THR A 38 -15.76 7.42 -13.27
N ILE A 39 -16.69 7.32 -12.32
CA ILE A 39 -18.11 7.14 -12.60
C ILE A 39 -18.87 8.27 -11.90
N PRO A 40 -19.64 9.10 -12.63
CA PRO A 40 -19.76 9.10 -14.08
C PRO A 40 -18.44 9.50 -14.78
N ALA A 41 -18.35 9.18 -16.08
CA ALA A 41 -17.18 9.55 -16.87
C ALA A 41 -16.97 11.08 -16.84
N ASN A 42 -15.72 11.54 -16.87
CA ASN A 42 -15.41 12.96 -16.86
C ASN A 42 -16.16 13.70 -17.99
N GLY A 43 -16.83 14.80 -17.65
CA GLY A 43 -17.64 15.58 -18.60
C GLY A 43 -19.05 15.04 -18.85
N THR A 44 -19.51 14.03 -18.12
CA THR A 44 -20.90 13.55 -18.21
C THR A 44 -21.88 14.66 -17.87
N LEU A 45 -22.88 14.86 -18.73
CA LEU A 45 -23.98 15.80 -18.53
C LEU A 45 -25.24 15.04 -18.12
N ASN A 46 -26.13 15.72 -17.38
CA ASN A 46 -27.44 15.18 -16.98
C ASN A 46 -27.36 13.83 -16.25
N PHE A 47 -26.30 13.61 -15.46
CA PHE A 47 -26.19 12.43 -14.60
C PHE A 47 -27.33 12.41 -13.57
N ARG A 48 -28.01 11.27 -13.44
CA ARG A 48 -29.20 11.11 -12.58
C ARG A 48 -28.94 10.28 -11.32
N GLY A 49 -27.73 9.77 -11.13
CA GLY A 49 -27.33 9.07 -9.91
C GLY A 49 -26.97 10.06 -8.80
N ASP A 50 -26.82 9.53 -7.59
CA ASP A 50 -26.42 10.22 -6.37
C ASP A 50 -25.01 9.82 -5.88
N GLU A 51 -24.36 8.90 -6.59
CA GLU A 51 -23.03 8.38 -6.27
C GLU A 51 -21.99 8.79 -7.32
N VAL A 52 -20.78 9.08 -6.86
CA VAL A 52 -19.59 9.31 -7.69
C VAL A 52 -18.47 8.39 -7.22
N GLU A 53 -17.90 7.64 -8.14
CA GLU A 53 -16.78 6.72 -7.91
C GLU A 53 -15.50 7.27 -8.58
N ILE A 54 -14.38 7.20 -7.87
CA ILE A 54 -13.06 7.57 -8.38
C ILE A 54 -12.13 6.39 -8.11
N GLU A 55 -11.57 5.84 -9.18
CA GLU A 55 -10.64 4.72 -9.11
C GLU A 55 -9.20 5.23 -9.23
N PHE A 56 -8.32 4.73 -8.35
CA PHE A 56 -6.90 5.10 -8.30
C PHE A 56 -6.01 3.93 -8.69
N SER A 57 -4.79 4.23 -9.17
CA SER A 57 -3.79 3.26 -9.60
C SER A 57 -3.25 2.36 -8.47
N GLU A 58 -3.54 2.69 -7.22
CA GLU A 58 -3.04 2.00 -6.02
C GLU A 58 -4.02 2.12 -4.85
N TYR A 59 -3.80 1.29 -3.82
CA TYR A 59 -4.62 1.31 -2.62
C TYR A 59 -4.34 2.56 -1.78
N MET A 60 -5.41 3.32 -1.54
CA MET A 60 -5.37 4.55 -0.74
C MET A 60 -5.90 4.29 0.67
N ASN A 61 -5.31 4.95 1.67
CA ASN A 61 -5.87 4.92 3.02
C ASN A 61 -7.15 5.77 3.07
N GLU A 62 -8.30 5.13 3.24
CA GLU A 62 -9.64 5.73 3.23
C GLU A 62 -9.79 6.91 4.21
N SER A 63 -9.15 6.82 5.39
CA SER A 63 -9.25 7.85 6.44
C SER A 63 -8.61 9.18 6.03
N GLN A 64 -7.52 9.12 5.25
CA GLN A 64 -6.84 10.33 4.75
C GLN A 64 -7.49 10.81 3.45
N THR A 65 -7.88 9.88 2.58
CA THR A 65 -8.44 10.19 1.26
C THR A 65 -9.72 11.03 1.35
N SER A 66 -10.63 10.66 2.25
CA SER A 66 -11.94 11.32 2.39
C SER A 66 -11.82 12.79 2.78
N THR A 67 -10.73 13.19 3.46
CA THR A 67 -10.49 14.58 3.89
C THR A 67 -9.99 15.48 2.75
N HIS A 68 -9.44 14.87 1.69
CA HIS A 68 -8.84 15.57 0.55
C HIS A 68 -9.72 15.57 -0.70
N VAL A 69 -10.92 14.98 -0.63
CA VAL A 69 -11.90 14.98 -1.73
C VAL A 69 -12.89 16.13 -1.51
N VAL A 70 -13.04 16.98 -2.53
CA VAL A 70 -14.01 18.08 -2.52
C VAL A 70 -15.03 17.81 -3.63
N VAL A 71 -16.28 17.54 -3.24
CA VAL A 71 -17.40 17.42 -4.18
C VAL A 71 -18.12 18.76 -4.24
N THR A 72 -18.18 19.36 -5.42
CA THR A 72 -18.98 20.57 -5.66
C THR A 72 -20.03 20.25 -6.71
N PRO A 73 -21.27 20.65 -6.41
CA PRO A 73 -21.77 21.93 -6.91
C PRO A 73 -22.24 22.82 -5.75
N ILE A 74 -22.00 24.14 -5.80
CA ILE A 74 -22.84 25.04 -4.99
C ILE A 74 -24.21 25.05 -5.70
N PRO A 75 -25.31 24.62 -5.08
CA PRO A 75 -26.60 24.66 -5.74
C PRO A 75 -26.93 26.12 -6.09
N SER A 76 -27.14 26.41 -7.36
CA SER A 76 -27.69 27.71 -7.79
C SER A 76 -29.13 27.78 -7.31
N ARG A 77 -29.40 28.80 -6.48
CA ARG A 77 -30.71 29.16 -5.90
C ARG A 77 -31.86 29.11 -6.90
#